data_AF-A0A259HQ21-F1
#
_entry.id   AF-A0A259HQ21-F1
#
_cell.length_a   1.000
_cell.length_b   1.000
_cell.length_c   1.000
_cell.angle_alpha   90.00
_cell.angle_beta   90.00
_cell.angle_gamma   90.00
#
_symmetry.space_group_name_H-M   'P 1'
#
loop_
_entity.id
_entity.type
_entity.pdbx_description
1 polymer ?
#
loop_
_entity_poly.entity_id
_entity_poly.type
_entity_poly.pdbx_seq_one_letter_code
_entity_poly.pdbx_strand_id
1 'polypeptide(L)'
;VFKTDLSSRPFSGSIDGNEVKILCKYYTPGDRILTTIQGNINSGVLAGDMDFDEFNNAKFTAKKHKYPQNKKPITYPKHRPQSS
;
A
#
# COMPACT_ATOMS: atom_id res chain seq x y z
N VAL A 1 -3.17 16.14 -16.37
CA VAL A 1 -3.20 15.77 -14.94
C VAL A 1 -1.75 15.59 -14.50
N PHE A 2 -1.18 16.59 -13.82
CA PHE A 2 0.16 16.46 -13.25
C PHE A 2 0.10 15.40 -12.15
N LYS A 3 0.53 14.17 -12.48
CA LYS A 3 0.94 13.21 -11.47
C LYS A 3 2.26 13.74 -10.91
N THR A 4 2.17 14.63 -9.93
CA THR A 4 3.31 14.90 -9.05
C THR A 4 3.84 13.55 -8.58
N ASP A 5 5.16 13.41 -8.55
CA ASP A 5 5.91 12.23 -8.14
C ASP A 5 5.60 11.85 -6.68
N LEU A 6 4.38 11.38 -6.44
CA LEU A 6 4.00 10.65 -5.25
C LEU A 6 4.56 9.26 -5.44
N SER A 7 5.89 9.18 -5.36
CA SER A 7 6.70 7.98 -5.49
C SER A 7 6.01 6.82 -4.78
N SER A 8 5.67 5.78 -5.54
CA SER A 8 5.24 4.52 -4.94
C SER A 8 6.43 3.97 -4.19
N ARG A 9 6.38 4.01 -2.86
CA ARG A 9 7.46 3.56 -2.00
C ARG A 9 7.16 2.16 -1.47
N PRO A 10 8.14 1.25 -1.50
CA PRO A 10 7.99 -0.02 -0.82
C PRO A 10 7.85 0.24 0.68
N PHE A 11 6.94 -0.48 1.31
CA PHE A 11 6.78 -0.47 2.75
C PHE A 11 6.68 -1.91 3.25
N SER A 12 7.10 -2.10 4.48
CA SER A 12 6.94 -3.34 5.22
C SER A 12 6.04 -3.07 6.42
N GLY A 13 5.25 -4.04 6.85
CA GLY A 13 4.37 -3.81 7.98
C GLY A 13 3.66 -5.07 8.43
N SER A 14 2.89 -4.92 9.50
CA SER A 14 2.05 -5.96 10.06
C SER A 14 0.66 -5.42 10.32
N ILE A 15 -0.33 -6.30 10.19
CA ILE A 15 -1.70 -6.04 10.58
C ILE A 15 -2.02 -7.10 11.64
N ASP A 16 -2.28 -6.66 12.87
CA ASP A 16 -2.70 -7.53 13.97
C ASP A 16 -4.09 -7.12 14.45
N GLY A 17 -5.10 -7.90 14.07
CA GLY A 17 -6.50 -7.57 14.27
C GLY A 17 -6.86 -6.23 13.62
N ASN A 18 -7.07 -5.21 14.46
CA ASN A 18 -7.39 -3.85 14.02
C ASN A 18 -6.17 -2.93 13.96
N GLU A 19 -5.06 -3.30 14.60
CA GLU A 19 -3.85 -2.48 14.65
C GLU A 19 -3.03 -2.68 13.37
N VAL A 20 -2.59 -1.59 12.77
CA VAL A 20 -1.75 -1.56 11.58
C VAL A 20 -0.48 -0.82 11.91
N LYS A 21 0.66 -1.47 11.67
CA LYS A 21 1.99 -0.88 11.78
C LYS A 21 2.66 -0.99 10.43
N ILE A 22 3.09 0.15 9.89
CA ILE A 22 3.78 0.23 8.61
C ILE A 22 5.09 0.98 8.81
N LEU A 23 6.14 0.46 8.20
CA LEU A 23 7.46 1.02 8.16
C LEU A 23 7.85 1.24 6.70
N CYS A 24 8.00 2.50 6.32
CA CYS A 24 8.50 2.93 5.03
C CYS A 24 9.96 3.35 5.21
N LYS A 25 10.86 2.66 4.49
CA LYS A 25 12.28 3.02 4.44
C LYS A 25 12.57 3.56 3.05
N TYR A 26 12.84 4.86 2.96
CA TYR A 26 13.25 5.48 1.71
C TYR A 26 14.71 5.90 1.82
N TYR A 27 15.54 5.34 0.94
CA TYR A 27 16.97 5.63 0.88
C TYR A 27 17.29 6.27 -0.46
N THR A 28 17.87 7.45 -0.41
CA THR A 28 18.48 8.14 -1.54
C THR A 28 19.95 8.40 -1.22
N PRO A 29 20.85 8.41 -2.20
CA PRO A 29 22.24 8.77 -1.93
C PRO A 29 22.31 10.14 -1.23
N GLY A 30 22.76 10.15 0.02
CA GLY A 30 22.84 11.35 0.87
C GLY A 30 21.62 11.66 1.75
N ASP A 31 20.52 10.90 1.65
CA ASP A 31 19.33 11.13 2.48
C ASP A 31 18.62 9.81 2.85
N ARG A 32 18.14 9.74 4.09
CA ARG A 32 17.43 8.58 4.63
C ARG A 32 16.15 9.05 5.30
N ILE A 33 15.03 8.89 4.60
CA ILE A 33 13.71 9.21 5.12
C ILE A 33 13.11 7.93 5.69
N LEU A 34 13.04 7.86 7.02
CA LEU A 34 12.31 6.83 7.74
C LEU A 34 10.91 7.34 8.04
N THR A 35 9.89 6.55 7.73
CA THR A 35 8.51 6.89 8.08
C THR A 35 7.84 5.71 8.75
N THR A 36 7.41 5.92 9.99
CA THR A 36 6.68 4.93 10.78
C THR A 36 5.23 5.35 10.86
N ILE A 37 4.31 4.44 10.56
CA ILE A 37 2.88 4.70 10.55
C ILE A 37 2.23 3.70 11.48
N GLN A 38 1.43 4.19 12.42
CA GLN A 38 0.63 3.36 13.31
C GLN A 38 -0.82 3.83 13.26
N GLY A 39 -1.74 2.90 13.08
CA GLY A 39 -3.16 3.23 13.02
C GLY A 39 -4.06 2.05 13.32
N ASN A 40 -5.35 2.34 13.36
CA ASN A 40 -6.39 1.33 13.57
C ASN A 40 -7.36 1.30 12.39
N ILE A 41 -7.80 0.10 12.02
CA ILE A 41 -8.86 -0.10 11.03
C ILE A 41 -10.20 -0.12 11.77
N ASN A 42 -11.08 0.83 11.43
CA ASN A 42 -12.47 0.84 11.86
C ASN A 42 -13.38 0.97 10.64
N SER A 43 -14.31 0.01 10.46
CA SER A 43 -15.35 0.08 9.44
C SER A 43 -14.83 0.34 8.02
N GLY A 44 -13.65 -0.19 7.68
CA GLY A 44 -13.02 -0.03 6.36
C GLY A 44 -12.25 1.28 6.16
N VAL A 45 -12.10 2.09 7.21
CA VAL A 45 -11.22 3.26 7.27
C VAL A 45 -10.04 2.94 8.18
N LEU A 46 -8.83 3.08 7.65
CA LEU A 46 -7.59 3.05 8.42
C LEU A 46 -7.25 4.50 8.80
N ALA A 47 -7.10 4.78 10.09
CA ALA A 47 -6.70 6.10 10.57
C ALA A 47 -5.65 5.98 11.66
N GLY A 48 -4.76 6.96 11.75
CA GLY A 48 -3.74 6.98 12.77
C GLY A 48 -2.73 8.09 12.57
N ASP A 49 -1.53 7.85 13.11
CA ASP A 49 -0.44 8.80 13.15
C ASP A 49 0.73 8.28 12.30
N MET A 50 1.45 9.23 11.71
CA MET A 50 2.62 9.03 10.88
C MET A 50 3.76 9.87 11.44
N ASP A 51 4.85 9.20 11.75
CA ASP A 51 6.08 9.76 12.25
C ASP A 51 7.11 9.72 11.11
N PHE A 52 7.72 10.86 10.82
CA PHE A 52 8.74 11.00 9.79
C PHE A 52 10.16 11.09 10.40
N ASP A 53 10.33 10.57 11.62
CA ASP A 53 11.59 10.51 12.35
C ASP A 53 12.15 11.91 12.66
N GLU A 54 13.04 12.41 11.82
CA GLU A 54 13.68 13.73 11.98
C GLU A 54 12.78 14.90 11.53
N PHE A 55 11.62 14.61 10.94
CA PHE A 55 10.66 15.61 10.44
C PHE A 55 9.39 15.66 11.31
N ASN A 56 8.41 16.46 10.86
CA ASN A 56 7.17 16.68 11.59
C ASN A 56 6.25 15.45 11.58
N ASN A 57 5.47 15.25 12.66
CA ASN A 57 4.46 14.21 12.74
C ASN A 57 3.19 14.62 12.00
N ALA A 58 2.48 13.66 11.41
CA ALA A 58 1.22 13.89 10.70
C ALA A 58 0.14 12.89 11.08
N LYS A 59 -1.13 13.26 10.86
CA LYS A 59 -2.26 12.34 10.94
C LYS A 59 -2.62 11.84 9.55
N PHE A 60 -2.95 10.56 9.42
CA PHE A 60 -3.33 9.97 8.14
C PHE A 60 -4.71 9.30 8.21
N THR A 61 -5.40 9.30 7.07
CA THR A 61 -6.62 8.50 6.87
C THR A 61 -6.55 7.82 5.51
N ALA A 62 -6.93 6.56 5.46
CA ALA A 62 -6.94 5.74 4.26
C ALA A 62 -8.26 4.96 4.18
N LYS A 63 -8.80 4.85 2.97
CA LYS A 63 -10.03 4.11 2.69
C LYS A 63 -9.73 2.99 1.71
N LYS A 64 -10.40 1.85 1.87
CA LYS A 64 -10.32 0.75 0.89
C LYS A 64 -10.73 1.25 -0.49
N HIS A 65 -9.81 1.19 -1.44
CA HIS A 65 -10.12 1.50 -2.83
C HIS A 65 -10.99 0.38 -3.42
N LYS A 66 -12.18 0.73 -3.91
CA LYS A 66 -13.08 -0.21 -4.60
C LYS A 66 -12.60 -0.34 -6.05
N TYR A 67 -11.67 -1.25 -6.31
CA TYR A 67 -11.32 -1.57 -7.69
C TYR A 67 -12.49 -2.31 -8.35
N PRO A 68 -12.97 -1.88 -9.54
CA PRO A 68 -13.95 -2.67 -10.29
C PRO A 68 -13.28 -3.99 -10.65
N GLN A 69 -13.67 -5.05 -9.97
CA GLN A 69 -13.20 -6.39 -10.26
C GLN A 69 -13.81 -6.79 -11.60
N ASN A 70 -13.10 -6.49 -12.69
CA ASN A 70 -13.39 -7.07 -14.00
C ASN A 70 -13.15 -8.57 -13.88
N LYS A 71 -14.20 -9.31 -13.50
CA LYS A 71 -14.21 -10.77 -13.52
C LYS A 71 -14.05 -11.17 -14.99
N LYS A 72 -12.81 -11.40 -15.41
CA LYS A 72 -12.54 -11.99 -16.72
C LYS A 72 -13.01 -13.46 -16.65
N PRO A 73 -13.89 -13.91 -17.55
CA PRO A 73 -14.25 -15.31 -17.59
C PRO A 73 -13.00 -16.15 -17.88
N ILE A 74 -12.77 -17.18 -17.06
CA ILE A 74 -11.71 -18.15 -17.28
C ILE A 74 -12.14 -18.99 -18.48
N THR A 75 -11.49 -18.76 -19.62
CA THR A 75 -11.73 -19.59 -20.82
C THR A 75 -10.85 -20.83 -20.70
N TYR A 76 -11.47 -21.98 -20.48
CA TYR A 76 -10.77 -23.25 -20.55
C TYR A 76 -10.44 -23.56 -22.02
N PRO A 77 -9.18 -23.88 -22.35
CA PRO A 77 -8.82 -24.28 -23.71
C PRO A 77 -9.53 -25.60 -24.06
N LYS A 78 -10.40 -25.58 -25.08
CA LYS A 78 -11.19 -26.75 -25.52
C LYS A 78 -10.34 -27.85 -26.16
N HIS A 79 -9.13 -27.53 -26.62
CA HIS A 79 -8.26 -28.48 -27.29
C HIS A 79 -6.85 -28.38 -26.73
N ARG A 80 -6.26 -29.55 -26.43
CA ARG A 80 -4.83 -29.68 -26.15
C ARG A 80 -4.09 -29.38 -27.46
N PRO A 81 -3.04 -28.53 -27.48
CA PRO A 81 -2.25 -28.36 -28.69
C PRO A 81 -1.70 -29.73 -29.08
N GLN A 82 -2.14 -30.26 -30.21
CA GLN A 82 -1.47 -31.39 -30.84
C GLN A 82 -0.15 -30.81 -31.36
N SER A 83 0.94 -31.13 -30.66
CA SER A 83 2.28 -31.04 -31.23
C SER A 83 2.26 -31.86 -32.52
N SER A 84 2.46 -31.19 -33.65
CA SER A 84 2.98 -31.86 -34.85
C SER A 84 4.49 -32.07 -34.68
#